data_AF-A0A6V7M480-F1
#
_entry.id   AF-A0A6V7M480-F1
#
_cell.length_a   1.000
_cell.length_b   1.000
_cell.length_c   1.000
_cell.angle_alpha   90.00
_cell.angle_beta   90.00
_cell.angle_gamma   90.00
#
_symmetry.space_group_name_H-M   'P 1'
#
loop_
_entity.id
_entity.type
_entity.pdbx_description
1 polymer ?
#
loop_
_entity_poly.entity_id
_entity_poly.type
_entity_poly.pdbx_seq_one_letter_code
_entity_poly.pdbx_strand_id
1 'polypeptide(L)'
;LISLFIGANDGCSDICYVNPSSRALDDHRRDLVEALRILRDNLPRTIVAIVPLPALDETNKLQGRPPICEIIILAACSCLNGHQFSHRRDELVGILRA
;
A
#
# COMPACT_ATOMS: atom_id res chain seq x y z
N LEU A 1 -18.94 4.96 12.70
CA LEU A 1 -17.84 4.01 12.41
C LEU A 1 -17.22 4.42 11.09
N ILE A 2 -15.91 4.58 11.05
CA ILE A 2 -15.16 4.83 9.81
C ILE A 2 -14.19 3.66 9.63
N SER A 3 -14.22 3.02 8.47
CA SER A 3 -13.22 2.00 8.11
C SER A 3 -12.19 2.64 7.19
N LEU A 4 -10.93 2.64 7.61
CA LEU A 4 -9.81 3.15 6.82
C LEU A 4 -9.07 1.99 6.19
N PHE A 5 -9.16 1.89 4.86
CA PHE A 5 -8.40 0.97 4.04
C PHE A 5 -7.53 1.78 3.08
N ILE A 6 -6.45 2.33 3.61
CA ILE A 6 -5.51 3.22 2.91
C ILE A 6 -4.11 2.63 3.13
N GLY A 7 -3.23 2.77 2.14
CA GLY A 7 -1.89 2.17 2.15
C GLY A 7 -1.51 1.50 0.83
N ALA A 8 -2.51 1.21 -0.02
CA ALA A 8 -2.27 0.48 -1.27
C ALA A 8 -1.33 1.27 -2.16
N ASN A 9 -1.59 2.56 -2.38
CA ASN A 9 -0.73 3.41 -3.20
C ASN A 9 0.67 3.52 -2.61
N ASP A 10 0.79 3.67 -1.29
CA ASP A 10 2.07 3.76 -0.58
C ASP A 10 2.94 2.52 -0.83
N GLY A 11 2.34 1.32 -0.69
CA GLY A 11 3.03 0.03 -0.81
C GLY A 11 3.12 -0.57 -2.22
N CYS A 12 2.30 -0.10 -3.18
CA CYS A 12 2.25 -0.62 -4.55
C CYS A 12 2.81 0.34 -5.60
N SER A 13 2.83 1.65 -5.33
CA SER A 13 3.25 2.70 -6.26
C SER A 13 4.34 3.61 -5.68
N ASP A 14 4.19 4.15 -4.48
CA ASP A 14 5.13 5.16 -3.98
C ASP A 14 6.47 4.53 -3.56
N ILE A 15 6.43 3.32 -2.99
CA ILE A 15 7.61 2.59 -2.52
C ILE A 15 8.72 2.44 -3.57
N CYS A 16 8.40 2.37 -4.88
CA CYS A 16 9.43 2.27 -5.92
C CYS A 16 10.09 3.59 -6.30
N TYR A 17 9.49 4.73 -5.95
CA TYR A 17 10.01 6.06 -6.30
C TYR A 17 10.61 6.82 -5.10
N VAL A 18 10.22 6.47 -3.87
CA VAL A 18 10.78 7.07 -2.66
C VAL A 18 12.17 6.51 -2.36
N ASN A 19 13.08 7.37 -1.88
CA ASN A 19 14.45 7.00 -1.50
C ASN A 19 14.76 7.41 -0.04
N PRO A 20 15.17 6.47 0.83
CA PRO A 20 15.15 5.01 0.62
C PRO A 20 13.70 4.49 0.51
N SER A 21 13.47 3.36 -0.17
CA SER A 21 12.12 2.81 -0.33
C SER A 21 11.39 2.57 1.00
N SER A 22 12.12 2.25 2.08
CA SER A 22 11.57 2.10 3.43
C SER A 22 10.90 3.37 3.97
N ARG A 23 11.29 4.56 3.49
CA ARG A 23 10.67 5.83 3.90
C ARG A 23 9.17 5.87 3.53
N ALA A 24 8.74 5.17 2.49
CA ALA A 24 7.30 5.10 2.16
C ALA A 24 6.47 4.54 3.32
N LEU A 25 7.02 3.58 4.09
CA LEU A 25 6.36 3.02 5.27
C LEU A 25 6.34 4.01 6.45
N ASP A 26 7.44 4.73 6.65
CA ASP A 26 7.53 5.77 7.68
C ASP A 26 6.57 6.93 7.41
N ASP A 27 6.48 7.33 6.14
CA ASP A 27 5.55 8.35 5.66
C ASP A 27 4.11 7.90 5.85
N HIS A 28 3.75 6.69 5.40
CA HIS A 28 2.44 6.09 5.62
C HIS A 28 2.05 6.07 7.11
N ARG A 29 2.96 5.64 7.98
CA ARG A 29 2.74 5.62 9.44
C ARG A 29 2.47 7.02 9.98
N ARG A 30 3.27 8.01 9.60
CA ARG A 30 3.11 9.39 10.04
C ARG A 30 1.77 9.95 9.59
N ASP A 31 1.43 9.75 8.32
CA ASP A 31 0.23 10.32 7.71
C ASP A 31 -1.04 9.66 8.25
N LEU A 32 -1.01 8.34 8.51
CA LEU A 32 -2.09 7.63 9.19
C LEU A 32 -2.30 8.16 10.62
N VAL A 33 -1.23 8.35 11.40
CA VAL A 33 -1.33 8.92 12.74
C VAL A 33 -1.94 10.32 12.70
N GLU A 34 -1.55 11.13 11.73
CA GLU A 34 -2.10 12.47 11.56
C GLU A 34 -3.58 12.45 11.18
N ALA A 35 -3.97 11.59 10.23
CA ALA A 35 -5.37 11.39 9.88
C ALA A 35 -6.22 10.97 11.10
N LEU A 36 -5.71 10.06 11.93
CA LEU A 36 -6.39 9.63 13.15
C LEU A 36 -6.53 10.77 14.18
N ARG A 37 -5.53 11.66 14.30
CA ARG A 37 -5.63 12.86 15.15
C ARG A 37 -6.71 13.82 14.64
N ILE A 38 -6.73 14.08 13.34
CA ILE A 38 -7.76 14.92 12.71
C ILE A 38 -9.15 14.34 12.98
N LEU A 39 -9.33 13.02 12.79
CA LEU A 39 -10.60 12.34 13.06
C LEU A 39 -11.00 12.43 14.54
N ARG A 40 -10.06 12.21 15.47
CA ARG A 40 -10.31 12.35 16.91
C ARG A 40 -10.77 13.77 17.27
N ASP A 41 -10.12 14.78 16.71
CA ASP A 41 -10.33 16.19 17.08
C ASP A 41 -11.63 16.75 16.48
N ASN A 42 -12.07 16.23 15.31
CA ASN A 42 -13.27 16.71 14.62
C ASN A 42 -14.50 15.81 14.77
N LEU A 43 -14.32 14.51 15.09
CA LEU A 43 -15.42 13.53 15.18
C LEU A 43 -15.36 12.77 16.51
N PRO A 44 -15.62 13.45 17.65
CA PRO A 44 -15.50 12.85 18.97
C PRO A 44 -16.41 11.61 19.11
N ARG A 45 -15.88 10.53 19.69
CA ARG A 45 -16.52 9.21 19.88
C ARG A 45 -16.70 8.37 18.61
N THR A 46 -16.15 8.78 17.48
CA THR A 46 -16.14 7.93 16.28
C THR A 46 -15.20 6.74 16.47
N ILE A 47 -15.73 5.53 16.31
CA ILE A 47 -14.91 4.32 16.20
C ILE A 47 -14.27 4.32 14.82
N VAL A 48 -12.95 4.16 14.76
CA VAL A 48 -12.18 3.99 13.53
C VAL A 48 -11.63 2.58 13.47
N ALA A 49 -11.97 1.85 12.41
CA ALA A 49 -11.42 0.53 12.11
C ALA A 49 -10.31 0.69 11.06
N ILE A 50 -9.06 0.40 11.44
CA ILE A 50 -7.93 0.41 10.52
C ILE A 50 -7.86 -0.98 9.87
N VAL A 51 -8.00 -1.03 8.56
CA VAL A 51 -7.92 -2.26 7.77
C VAL A 51 -6.54 -2.27 7.12
N PRO A 52 -5.64 -3.20 7.50
CA PRO A 52 -4.32 -3.29 6.88
C PRO A 52 -4.42 -3.82 5.44
N LEU A 53 -3.40 -3.53 4.65
CA LEU A 53 -3.27 -4.14 3.33
C LEU A 53 -3.07 -5.64 3.44
N PRO A 54 -3.65 -6.43 2.53
CA PRO A 54 -3.26 -7.82 2.37
C PRO A 54 -1.80 -7.91 1.93
N ALA A 55 -1.18 -9.07 2.13
CA ALA A 55 0.15 -9.37 1.61
C ALA A 55 0.13 -9.20 0.08
N LEU A 56 0.72 -8.10 -0.40
CA LEU A 56 0.63 -7.69 -1.81
C LEU A 56 1.27 -8.72 -2.74
N ASP A 57 2.33 -9.38 -2.28
CA ASP A 57 3.03 -10.44 -2.99
C ASP A 57 2.16 -11.71 -3.15
N GLU A 58 1.37 -12.09 -2.15
CA GLU A 58 0.40 -13.19 -2.27
C GLU A 58 -0.77 -12.79 -3.18
N THR A 59 -1.19 -11.53 -3.12
CA THR A 59 -2.24 -10.99 -3.97
C THR A 59 -1.84 -11.04 -5.44
N ASN A 60 -0.54 -10.90 -5.76
CA ASN A 60 0.00 -11.03 -7.12
C ASN A 60 0.10 -12.48 -7.63
N LYS A 61 -0.05 -13.49 -6.78
CA LYS A 61 -0.07 -14.90 -7.18
C LYS A 61 -1.46 -15.40 -7.60
N LEU A 62 -2.52 -14.62 -7.36
CA LEU A 62 -3.88 -14.98 -7.78
C LEU A 62 -3.94 -15.18 -9.30
N GLN A 63 -4.43 -16.33 -9.73
CA GLN A 63 -4.55 -16.70 -11.15
C GLN A 63 -5.99 -16.48 -11.65
N GLY A 64 -6.17 -16.46 -12.98
CA GLY A 64 -7.50 -16.40 -13.60
C GLY A 64 -8.16 -15.02 -13.54
N ARG A 65 -7.37 -13.95 -13.48
CA ARG A 65 -7.90 -12.58 -13.46
C ARG A 65 -8.43 -12.21 -14.85
N PRO A 66 -9.54 -11.45 -14.93
CA PRO A 66 -9.94 -10.84 -16.18
C PRO A 66 -8.81 -9.95 -16.75
N PRO A 67 -8.63 -9.87 -18.08
CA PRO A 67 -7.56 -9.07 -18.69
C PRO A 67 -7.54 -7.60 -18.26
N ILE A 68 -8.73 -7.02 -17.97
CA ILE A 68 -8.84 -5.65 -17.47
C ILE A 68 -8.19 -5.49 -16.08
N CYS A 69 -8.28 -6.51 -15.22
CA CYS A 69 -7.66 -6.49 -13.90
C CYS A 69 -6.14 -6.57 -14.00
N GLU A 70 -5.61 -7.34 -14.96
CA GLU A 70 -4.16 -7.38 -15.20
C GLU A 70 -3.62 -6.00 -15.55
N ILE A 71 -4.29 -5.30 -16.46
CA ILE A 71 -3.90 -3.94 -16.88
C ILE A 71 -3.96 -2.96 -15.69
N ILE A 72 -5.04 -3.00 -14.91
CA ILE A 72 -5.20 -2.13 -13.73
C ILE A 72 -4.10 -2.39 -12.71
N ILE A 73 -3.77 -3.65 -12.44
CA ILE A 73 -2.76 -4.02 -11.45
C ILE A 73 -1.36 -3.63 -11.92
N LEU A 74 -1.06 -3.79 -13.21
CA LEU A 74 0.17 -3.30 -13.82
C LEU A 74 0.32 -1.78 -13.69
N ALA A 75 -0.77 -1.02 -13.83
CA ALA A 75 -0.75 0.44 -13.72
C ALA A 75 -0.69 0.92 -12.25
N ALA A 76 -1.57 0.41 -11.39
CA ALA A 76 -1.75 0.86 -10.01
C ALA A 76 -0.76 0.22 -9.02
N CYS A 77 -0.18 -0.93 -9.37
CA CYS A 77 0.81 -1.65 -8.56
C CYS A 77 2.04 -2.03 -9.39
N SER A 78 2.56 -1.04 -10.12
CA SER A 78 3.66 -1.24 -11.05
C SER A 78 4.94 -1.69 -10.35
N CYS A 79 5.19 -1.29 -9.10
CA CYS A 79 6.38 -1.68 -8.34
C CYS A 79 6.51 -3.20 -8.19
N LEU A 80 5.39 -3.89 -7.98
CA LEU A 80 5.39 -5.34 -7.73
C LEU A 80 5.11 -6.16 -8.98
N ASN A 81 4.42 -5.62 -9.98
CA ASN A 81 4.01 -6.37 -11.18
C ASN A 81 4.73 -5.94 -12.47
N GLY A 82 5.20 -4.70 -12.54
CA GLY A 82 5.84 -4.14 -13.72
C GLY A 82 7.25 -4.70 -13.96
N HIS A 83 7.60 -4.94 -15.22
CA HIS A 83 8.93 -5.40 -15.61
C HIS A 83 10.05 -4.41 -15.25
N GLN A 84 9.75 -3.11 -15.28
CA GLN A 84 10.70 -2.03 -14.96
C GLN A 84 11.32 -2.17 -13.55
N PHE A 85 10.56 -2.72 -12.59
CA PHE A 85 10.99 -2.90 -11.19
C PHE A 85 11.37 -4.34 -10.84
N SER A 86 11.43 -5.24 -11.83
CA SER A 86 11.75 -6.65 -11.62
C SER A 86 13.05 -6.88 -10.85
N HIS A 87 14.09 -6.08 -11.14
CA HIS A 87 15.41 -6.15 -10.49
C HIS A 87 15.41 -5.78 -9.00
N ARG A 88 14.38 -5.07 -8.51
CA ARG A 88 14.24 -4.63 -7.11
C ARG A 88 13.09 -5.32 -6.38
N ARG A 89 12.37 -6.22 -7.04
CA ARG A 89 11.13 -6.79 -6.50
C ARG A 89 11.33 -7.45 -5.14
N ASP A 90 12.41 -8.22 -4.97
CA ASP A 90 12.70 -8.91 -3.71
C ASP A 90 13.04 -7.93 -2.57
N GLU A 91 13.74 -6.84 -2.88
CA GLU A 91 14.01 -5.74 -1.94
C GLU A 91 12.69 -5.11 -1.48
N LEU A 92 11.82 -4.74 -2.43
CA LEU A 92 10.54 -4.09 -2.15
C LEU A 92 9.59 -4.99 -1.36
N VAL A 93 9.50 -6.27 -1.71
CA VAL A 93 8.73 -7.27 -0.95
C VAL A 93 9.32 -7.49 0.44
N GLY A 94 10.64 -7.47 0.58
CA GLY A 94 11.31 -7.55 1.87
C GLY A 94 10.96 -6.38 2.78
N ILE A 95 10.91 -5.16 2.24
CA ILE A 95 10.51 -3.95 2.97
C ILE A 95 9.05 -4.04 3.42
N LEU A 96 8.13 -4.47 2.54
CA LEU A 96 6.71 -4.59 2.86
C LEU A 96 6.38 -5.64 3.93
N ARG A 97 7.29 -6.57 4.19
CA ARG A 97 7.14 -7.64 5.20
C ARG A 97 7.86 -7.34 6.52
N ALA A 98 8.66 -6.28 6.58
CA ALA A 98 9.43 -5.88 7.74
C ALA A 98 8.54 -5.25 8.83
#